data_AF-D3G071-F1
#
_entry.id   AF-D3G071-F1
#
_cell.length_a   1.000
_cell.length_b   1.000
_cell.length_c   1.000
_cell.angle_alpha   90.00
_cell.angle_beta   90.00
_cell.angle_gamma   90.00
#
_symmetry.space_group_name_H-M   'P 1'
#
loop_
_entity.id
_entity.type
_entity.pdbx_description
1 polymer ?
#
loop_
_entity_poly.entity_id
_entity_poly.type
_entity_poly.pdbx_seq_one_letter_code
_entity_poly.pdbx_strand_id
1 'polypeptide(L)'
;MDSMITNPIYCGDFVYQRYYVTDTITGRMTENRGELPQYTIKDDHPAIVSREDWDAAQQIMNNRSENRKGSKKRRHDRKEFFNVFHCSECGAPVIHVRSSKGGVHYWRCRTAEKKYLEETCEVRGFREVSIEHTFMALLQEMKKDDGFRDNIRQALKELIPNESERKQLEQVKEDMQQLYYKLYDTVEEGEQQGGDPTQIKEITGQIVFLQNQIYDFENREQNCLEAEKDLEWFLEELEGIQEFKPDKERIEFRPDIFSKIVEKGVIHPDGRIVYDLKFGMQLTATGNEKMVWRLKMKRKARKKKK
;
A
#
# COMPACT_ATOMS: atom_id res chain seq x y z
N MET A 1 11.67 -2.21 24.71
CA MET A 1 10.86 -2.52 25.91
C MET A 1 9.59 -3.33 25.59
N ASP A 2 9.21 -3.54 24.32
CA ASP A 2 7.97 -4.25 23.96
C ASP A 2 8.08 -5.79 23.92
N SER A 3 9.24 -6.39 24.20
CA SER A 3 9.46 -7.84 24.01
C SER A 3 8.76 -8.73 25.06
N MET A 4 8.47 -8.22 26.26
CA MET A 4 7.81 -9.02 27.30
C MET A 4 6.33 -9.23 27.00
N ILE A 5 5.63 -8.19 26.56
CA ILE A 5 4.20 -8.24 26.28
C ILE A 5 3.92 -8.96 24.95
N THR A 6 4.93 -9.19 24.09
CA THR A 6 4.75 -9.88 22.81
C THR A 6 5.23 -11.33 22.82
N ASN A 7 5.92 -11.77 23.87
CA ASN A 7 6.46 -13.12 23.97
C ASN A 7 5.43 -14.11 24.57
N PRO A 8 4.91 -15.07 23.79
CA PRO A 8 3.88 -16.02 24.25
C PRO A 8 4.33 -16.91 25.43
N ILE A 9 5.64 -16.99 25.72
CA ILE A 9 6.17 -17.67 26.92
C ILE A 9 5.49 -17.17 28.20
N TYR A 10 5.11 -15.89 28.29
CA TYR A 10 4.49 -15.37 29.51
C TYR A 10 3.06 -15.89 29.76
N CYS A 11 2.35 -16.36 28.73
CA CYS A 11 1.04 -16.99 28.86
C CYS A 11 1.09 -18.53 28.86
N GLY A 12 2.29 -19.12 28.95
CA GLY A 12 2.49 -20.57 28.98
C GLY A 12 2.63 -21.24 27.61
N ASP A 13 2.65 -20.45 26.52
CA ASP A 13 2.79 -20.96 25.16
C ASP A 13 4.27 -20.98 24.74
N PHE A 14 4.74 -22.09 24.18
CA PHE A 14 6.10 -22.22 23.66
C PHE A 14 6.10 -22.21 22.12
N VAL A 15 6.94 -21.37 21.53
CA VAL A 15 7.11 -21.27 20.07
C VAL A 15 8.42 -21.90 19.65
N TYR A 16 8.33 -23.12 19.13
CA TYR A 16 9.46 -23.82 18.56
C TYR A 16 9.89 -23.17 17.24
N GLN A 17 11.21 -23.06 17.03
CA GLN A 17 11.81 -22.49 15.82
C GLN A 17 11.43 -21.02 15.56
N ARG A 18 11.29 -20.22 16.63
CA ARG A 18 11.11 -18.76 16.55
C ARG A 18 12.29 -18.03 15.92
N TYR A 19 13.49 -18.57 16.09
CA TYR A 19 14.71 -18.07 15.45
C TYR A 19 15.42 -19.24 14.77
N TYR A 20 16.08 -18.97 13.66
CA TYR A 20 16.87 -19.95 12.93
C TYR A 20 18.24 -19.38 12.57
N VAL A 21 19.20 -20.28 12.31
CA VAL A 21 20.57 -19.90 11.92
C VAL A 21 20.58 -19.64 10.41
N THR A 22 20.88 -18.41 10.02
CA THR A 22 20.95 -18.01 8.60
C THR A 22 22.31 -18.30 7.98
N ASP A 23 23.37 -18.30 8.79
CA ASP A 23 24.74 -18.58 8.35
C ASP A 23 25.44 -19.46 9.40
N THR A 24 25.78 -20.68 9.00
CA THR A 24 26.37 -21.71 9.86
C THR A 24 27.81 -21.41 10.24
N ILE A 25 28.50 -20.53 9.51
CA ILE A 25 29.89 -20.14 9.78
C ILE A 25 29.92 -18.98 10.78
N THR A 26 29.02 -18.00 10.64
CA THR A 26 28.98 -16.82 11.54
C THR A 26 28.04 -16.97 12.74
N GLY A 27 27.24 -18.05 12.79
CA GLY A 27 26.33 -18.34 13.90
C GLY A 27 25.22 -17.29 14.06
N ARG A 28 24.95 -16.49 13.02
CA ARG A 28 23.94 -15.43 13.07
C ARG A 28 22.54 -16.05 13.10
N MET A 29 21.77 -15.66 14.11
CA MET A 29 20.37 -16.07 14.26
C MET A 29 19.45 -14.95 13.78
N THR A 30 18.44 -15.31 13.00
CA THR A 30 17.40 -14.40 12.51
C THR A 30 16.03 -14.91 12.95
N GLU A 31 15.10 -13.99 13.17
CA GLU A 31 13.71 -14.33 13.52
C GLU A 31 13.04 -15.03 12.32
N ASN A 32 12.37 -16.14 12.59
CA ASN A 32 11.59 -16.88 11.61
C ASN A 32 10.24 -16.19 11.41
N ARG A 33 10.05 -15.60 10.24
CA ARG A 33 8.83 -14.92 9.77
C ARG A 33 8.02 -15.80 8.81
N GLY A 34 8.38 -17.07 8.67
CA GLY A 34 7.76 -18.03 7.77
C GLY A 34 8.75 -18.75 6.86
N GLU A 35 10.05 -18.49 6.99
CA GLU A 35 11.10 -19.15 6.20
C GLU A 35 11.26 -20.63 6.58
N LEU A 36 10.94 -21.00 7.82
CA LEU A 36 10.90 -22.40 8.29
C LEU A 36 9.60 -22.69 9.05
N PRO A 37 9.16 -23.96 9.12
CA PRO A 37 8.01 -24.33 9.93
C PRO A 37 8.18 -23.86 11.39
N GLN A 38 7.15 -23.22 11.93
CA GLN A 38 7.10 -22.77 13.32
C GLN A 38 5.94 -23.48 14.01
N TYR A 39 6.22 -24.13 15.13
CA TYR A 39 5.22 -24.87 15.90
C TYR A 39 4.96 -24.16 17.22
N THR A 40 3.70 -23.85 17.51
CA THR A 40 3.29 -23.29 18.79
C THR A 40 2.64 -24.37 19.64
N ILE A 41 3.26 -24.70 20.77
CA ILE A 41 2.72 -25.61 21.78
C ILE A 41 1.99 -24.76 22.81
N LYS A 42 0.70 -25.04 23.00
CA LYS A 42 -0.11 -24.35 24.00
C LYS A 42 0.07 -24.99 25.37
N ASP A 43 0.11 -24.15 26.40
CA ASP A 43 0.19 -24.58 27.81
C ASP A 43 1.36 -25.55 28.09
N ASP A 44 2.52 -25.30 27.47
CA ASP A 44 3.75 -26.10 27.62
C ASP A 44 4.29 -26.01 29.06
N HIS A 45 4.18 -24.84 29.69
CA HIS A 45 4.65 -24.61 31.05
C HIS A 45 3.71 -23.71 31.84
N PRO A 46 3.82 -23.67 33.19
CA PRO A 46 3.00 -22.80 34.02
C PRO A 46 3.09 -21.34 33.56
N ALA A 47 1.94 -20.75 33.27
CA ALA A 47 1.86 -19.37 32.81
C ALA A 47 2.25 -18.41 33.94
N ILE A 48 3.04 -17.38 33.59
CA ILE A 48 3.41 -16.31 34.52
C ILE A 48 2.26 -15.29 34.62
N VAL A 49 1.53 -15.09 33.53
CA VAL A 49 0.36 -14.22 33.42
C VAL A 49 -0.83 -15.07 32.94
N SER A 50 -2.02 -14.80 33.47
CA SER A 50 -3.24 -15.51 33.05
C SER A 50 -3.50 -15.32 31.56
N ARG A 51 -4.12 -16.31 30.91
CA ARG A 51 -4.48 -16.21 29.48
C ARG A 51 -5.40 -15.02 29.20
N GLU A 52 -6.34 -14.77 30.11
CA GLU A 52 -7.28 -13.66 30.03
C GLU A 52 -6.57 -12.30 30.05
N ASP A 53 -5.61 -12.10 30.96
CA ASP A 53 -4.84 -10.87 31.05
C ASP A 53 -3.89 -10.70 29.86
N TRP A 54 -3.31 -11.79 29.37
CA TRP A 54 -2.47 -11.82 28.18
C TRP A 54 -3.25 -11.38 26.93
N ASP A 55 -4.41 -12.00 26.71
CA ASP A 55 -5.26 -11.70 25.56
C ASP A 55 -5.81 -10.26 25.65
N ALA A 56 -6.17 -9.78 26.84
CA ALA A 56 -6.54 -8.38 27.07
C ALA A 56 -5.38 -7.42 26.74
N ALA A 57 -4.15 -7.76 27.12
CA ALA A 57 -2.96 -6.99 26.78
C ALA A 57 -2.69 -6.99 25.27
N GLN A 58 -2.83 -8.15 24.59
CA GLN A 58 -2.73 -8.24 23.12
C GLN A 58 -3.79 -7.38 22.43
N GLN A 59 -5.04 -7.42 22.90
CA GLN A 59 -6.10 -6.58 22.37
C GLN A 59 -5.79 -5.10 22.55
N ILE A 60 -5.30 -4.67 23.72
CA ILE A 60 -4.87 -3.29 23.94
C ILE A 60 -3.70 -2.92 23.02
N MET A 61 -2.74 -3.83 22.78
CA MET A 61 -1.63 -3.61 21.86
C MET A 61 -2.09 -3.50 20.41
N ASN A 62 -2.94 -4.41 19.95
CA ASN A 62 -3.54 -4.39 18.61
C ASN A 62 -4.34 -3.12 18.42
N ASN A 63 -5.21 -2.78 19.38
CA ASN A 63 -5.94 -1.51 19.41
C ASN A 63 -4.98 -0.31 19.41
N ARG A 64 -3.86 -0.34 20.14
CA ARG A 64 -2.84 0.73 20.11
C ARG A 64 -2.10 0.78 18.77
N SER A 65 -1.89 -0.33 18.08
CA SER A 65 -1.23 -0.40 16.77
C SER A 65 -2.15 0.11 15.65
N GLU A 66 -3.43 -0.28 15.68
CA GLU A 66 -4.48 0.24 14.82
C GLU A 66 -4.75 1.73 15.11
N ASN A 67 -4.72 2.12 16.40
CA ASN A 67 -4.77 3.54 16.78
C ASN A 67 -3.44 4.28 16.58
N ARG A 68 -2.30 3.61 16.32
CA ARG A 68 -1.05 4.27 15.87
C ARG A 68 -1.08 4.56 14.37
N LYS A 69 -1.81 3.76 13.57
CA LYS A 69 -2.25 4.20 12.22
C LYS A 69 -3.17 5.44 12.29
N GLY A 70 -3.72 5.74 13.48
CA GLY A 70 -4.53 6.93 13.77
C GLY A 70 -4.00 7.76 14.94
N SER A 71 -2.76 8.26 14.88
CA SER A 71 -2.22 9.21 15.87
C SER A 71 -3.27 10.25 16.29
N LYS A 72 -3.61 10.28 17.59
CA LYS A 72 -4.50 11.23 18.27
C LYS A 72 -3.93 12.68 18.31
N LYS A 73 -3.28 13.14 17.24
CA LYS A 73 -3.26 14.57 16.88
C LYS A 73 -4.52 14.79 16.06
N ARG A 74 -5.25 15.89 16.30
CA ARG A 74 -6.48 16.27 15.57
C ARG A 74 -6.40 15.75 14.12
N ARG A 75 -7.22 14.75 13.78
CA ARG A 75 -7.24 14.12 12.46
C ARG A 75 -7.30 15.25 11.45
N HIS A 76 -6.24 15.39 10.66
CA HIS A 76 -6.21 16.36 9.60
C HIS A 76 -7.33 16.04 8.61
N ASP A 77 -8.05 17.06 8.12
CA ASP A 77 -9.25 16.87 7.29
C ASP A 77 -8.93 16.25 5.92
N ARG A 78 -7.67 16.27 5.49
CA ARG A 78 -7.19 15.53 4.32
C ARG A 78 -6.40 14.32 4.75
N LYS A 79 -7.09 13.19 4.89
CA LYS A 79 -6.42 11.91 5.21
C LYS A 79 -5.87 11.22 3.96
N GLU A 80 -6.43 11.57 2.81
CA GLU A 80 -6.17 10.98 1.50
C GLU A 80 -4.73 11.26 1.04
N PHE A 81 -4.08 12.30 1.57
CA PHE A 81 -2.70 12.67 1.23
C PHE A 81 -1.65 11.94 2.06
N PHE A 82 -2.00 11.30 3.18
CA PHE A 82 -1.01 10.61 4.00
C PHE A 82 -0.47 9.37 3.27
N ASN A 83 0.85 9.19 3.31
CA ASN A 83 1.59 8.08 2.70
C ASN A 83 1.51 7.99 1.16
N VAL A 84 0.85 8.93 0.48
CA VAL A 84 0.78 8.96 -0.99
C VAL A 84 2.01 9.62 -1.59
N PHE A 85 2.46 10.74 -1.00
CA PHE A 85 3.50 11.58 -1.60
C PHE A 85 4.92 11.22 -1.17
N HIS A 86 5.84 11.24 -2.12
CA HIS A 86 7.27 10.97 -1.95
C HIS A 86 8.11 12.08 -2.59
N CYS A 87 9.29 12.34 -2.03
CA CYS A 87 10.24 13.30 -2.56
C CYS A 87 10.98 12.69 -3.77
N SER A 88 11.06 13.41 -4.89
CA SER A 88 11.85 12.97 -6.05
C SER A 88 13.36 12.94 -5.80
N GLU A 89 13.90 13.82 -4.94
CA GLU A 89 15.35 13.91 -4.72
C GLU A 89 15.88 12.81 -3.79
N CYS A 90 15.20 12.55 -2.68
CA CYS A 90 15.69 11.63 -1.65
C CYS A 90 14.78 10.42 -1.42
N GLY A 91 13.69 10.26 -2.18
CA GLY A 91 12.71 9.16 -2.04
C GLY A 91 11.89 9.20 -0.75
N ALA A 92 12.25 10.04 0.23
CA ALA A 92 11.61 10.06 1.53
C ALA A 92 10.14 10.48 1.43
N PRO A 93 9.27 9.93 2.31
CA PRO A 93 7.85 10.28 2.31
C PRO A 93 7.65 11.75 2.68
N VAL A 94 6.66 12.37 2.05
CA VAL A 94 6.23 13.72 2.33
C VAL A 94 5.22 13.69 3.48
N ILE A 95 5.47 14.51 4.50
CA ILE A 95 4.69 14.55 5.73
C ILE A 95 3.93 15.86 5.87
N HIS A 96 2.80 15.78 6.57
CA HIS A 96 2.02 16.94 6.94
C HIS A 96 2.71 17.77 8.03
N VAL A 97 2.82 19.07 7.80
CA VAL A 97 3.38 20.05 8.72
C VAL A 97 2.43 21.23 8.82
N ARG A 98 2.03 21.57 10.05
CA ARG A 98 1.21 22.76 10.32
C ARG A 98 2.12 23.97 10.52
N SER A 99 1.73 25.10 9.93
CA SER A 99 2.37 26.40 10.20
C SER A 99 2.39 26.73 11.69
N SER A 100 3.50 27.29 12.17
CA SER A 100 3.66 27.76 13.56
C SER A 100 2.66 28.85 13.92
N LYS A 101 2.27 29.70 12.96
CA LYS A 101 1.26 30.76 13.13
C LYS A 101 -0.19 30.24 13.06
N GLY A 102 -0.38 28.93 12.88
CA GLY A 102 -1.69 28.30 12.74
C GLY A 102 -2.35 28.54 11.38
N GLY A 103 -3.38 27.74 11.08
CA GLY A 103 -4.29 27.97 9.94
C GLY A 103 -3.78 27.62 8.54
N VAL A 104 -2.50 27.27 8.37
CA VAL A 104 -1.95 26.85 7.06
C VAL A 104 -1.30 25.47 7.19
N HIS A 105 -1.65 24.59 6.25
CA HIS A 105 -1.18 23.22 6.13
C HIS A 105 -0.17 23.12 4.99
N TYR A 106 0.97 22.48 5.28
CA TYR A 106 2.05 22.22 4.34
C TYR A 106 2.32 20.73 4.26
N TRP A 107 2.80 20.30 3.10
CA TRP A 107 3.33 18.97 2.83
C TRP A 107 4.81 19.12 2.50
N ARG A 108 5.66 18.49 3.32
CA ARG A 108 7.12 18.66 3.29
C ARG A 108 7.83 17.32 3.25
N CYS A 109 8.93 17.24 2.51
CA CYS A 109 9.81 16.08 2.59
C CYS A 109 10.23 15.84 4.05
N ARG A 110 10.10 14.58 4.52
CA ARG A 110 10.47 14.21 5.89
C ARG A 110 11.93 14.50 6.21
N THR A 111 12.83 14.25 5.26
CA THR A 111 14.28 14.50 5.40
C THR A 111 14.56 16.00 5.49
N ALA A 112 13.89 16.82 4.66
CA ALA A 112 14.03 18.27 4.71
C ALA A 112 13.50 18.89 6.03
N GLU A 113 12.42 18.33 6.58
CA GLU A 113 11.82 18.81 7.84
C GLU A 113 12.61 18.37 9.08
N LYS A 114 13.15 17.14 9.08
CA LYS A 114 13.94 16.58 10.19
C LYS A 114 15.43 16.72 9.89
N LYS A 115 16.00 17.89 10.23
CA LYS A 115 17.43 18.27 10.12
C LYS A 115 18.43 17.39 10.91
N TYR A 116 18.14 16.11 11.17
CA TYR A 116 18.89 15.22 12.06
C TYR A 116 19.24 13.87 11.41
N LEU A 117 19.14 13.74 10.09
CA LEU A 117 19.74 12.63 9.35
C LEU A 117 20.99 13.14 8.62
N GLU A 118 21.97 12.27 8.43
CA GLU A 118 23.18 12.54 7.63
C GLU A 118 22.83 12.90 6.18
N GLU A 119 21.62 12.53 5.74
CA GLU A 119 21.03 12.93 4.47
C GLU A 119 20.35 14.31 4.57
N THR A 120 20.76 15.24 3.71
CA THR A 120 20.13 16.56 3.57
C THR A 120 19.25 16.60 2.33
N CYS A 121 18.03 17.12 2.46
CA CYS A 121 17.13 17.38 1.34
C CYS A 121 16.67 18.83 1.40
N GLU A 122 16.77 19.56 0.29
CA GLU A 122 16.45 21.00 0.21
C GLU A 122 15.09 21.28 -0.43
N VAL A 123 14.33 20.23 -0.77
CA VAL A 123 12.98 20.37 -1.34
C VAL A 123 12.08 21.17 -0.40
N ARG A 124 11.60 22.30 -0.92
CA ARG A 124 10.67 23.18 -0.23
C ARG A 124 9.33 22.50 0.07
N GLY A 125 8.65 23.00 1.09
CA GLY A 125 7.28 22.60 1.40
C GLY A 125 6.24 23.23 0.49
N PHE A 126 5.24 22.44 0.08
CA PHE A 126 4.10 22.91 -0.69
C PHE A 126 2.89 23.09 0.21
N ARG A 127 2.04 24.09 -0.08
CA ARG A 127 0.79 24.26 0.65
C ARG A 127 -0.19 23.20 0.21
N GLU A 128 -0.98 22.69 1.14
CA GLU A 128 -2.04 21.72 0.84
C GLU A 128 -3.00 22.21 -0.24
N VAL A 129 -3.44 23.47 -0.12
CA VAL A 129 -4.29 24.13 -1.11
C VAL A 129 -3.68 24.15 -2.50
N SER A 130 -2.35 24.18 -2.59
CA SER A 130 -1.67 24.12 -3.88
C SER A 130 -1.76 22.74 -4.50
N ILE A 131 -1.54 21.69 -3.72
CA ILE A 131 -1.65 20.29 -4.16
C ILE A 131 -3.09 19.95 -4.58
N GLU A 132 -4.08 20.38 -3.78
CA GLU A 132 -5.49 20.24 -4.11
C GLU A 132 -5.82 20.89 -5.45
N HIS A 133 -5.38 22.14 -5.65
CA HIS A 133 -5.67 22.89 -6.87
C HIS A 133 -4.99 22.30 -8.10
N THR A 134 -3.72 21.88 -7.99
CA THR A 134 -3.01 21.25 -9.11
C THR A 134 -3.66 19.94 -9.52
N PHE A 135 -4.16 19.16 -8.56
CA PHE A 135 -4.90 17.94 -8.87
C PHE A 135 -6.22 18.25 -9.60
N MET A 136 -6.99 19.24 -9.13
CA MET A 136 -8.23 19.62 -9.82
C MET A 136 -7.99 20.21 -11.22
N ALA A 137 -6.87 20.92 -11.41
CA ALA A 137 -6.45 21.41 -12.72
C ALA A 137 -6.10 20.26 -13.67
N LEU A 138 -5.36 19.25 -13.17
CA LEU A 138 -5.05 18.02 -13.92
C LEU A 138 -6.33 17.31 -14.36
N LEU A 139 -7.31 17.12 -13.46
CA LEU A 139 -8.59 16.52 -13.82
C LEU A 139 -9.32 17.30 -14.94
N GLN A 140 -9.24 18.63 -14.94
CA GLN A 140 -9.84 19.42 -16.00
C GLN A 140 -9.08 19.29 -17.33
N GLU A 141 -7.75 19.13 -17.30
CA GLU A 141 -6.94 18.84 -18.49
C GLU A 141 -7.31 17.48 -19.07
N MET A 142 -7.40 16.45 -18.23
CA MET A 142 -7.85 15.10 -18.62
C MET A 142 -9.26 15.11 -19.22
N LYS A 143 -10.16 15.94 -18.70
CA LYS A 143 -11.52 16.11 -19.23
C LYS A 143 -11.53 16.69 -20.65
N LYS A 144 -10.55 17.53 -21.01
CA LYS A 144 -10.47 18.22 -22.31
C LYS A 144 -9.69 17.44 -23.36
N ASP A 145 -8.85 16.50 -22.92
CA ASP A 145 -8.08 15.65 -23.82
C ASP A 145 -8.98 14.51 -24.33
N ASP A 146 -9.42 14.63 -25.58
CA ASP A 146 -10.29 13.65 -26.22
C ASP A 146 -9.64 12.27 -26.33
N GLY A 147 -8.30 12.20 -26.43
CA GLY A 147 -7.55 10.95 -26.52
C GLY A 147 -7.28 10.28 -25.17
N PHE A 148 -7.45 11.02 -24.06
CA PHE A 148 -7.18 10.53 -22.73
C PHE A 148 -7.96 9.26 -22.38
N ARG A 149 -9.25 9.22 -22.75
CA ARG A 149 -10.15 8.10 -22.45
C ARG A 149 -9.72 6.80 -23.11
N ASP A 150 -9.25 6.88 -24.34
CA ASP A 150 -8.82 5.70 -25.08
C ASP A 150 -7.43 5.26 -24.63
N ASN A 151 -6.55 6.22 -24.33
CA ASN A 151 -5.22 5.94 -23.77
C ASN A 151 -5.31 5.23 -22.41
N ILE A 152 -6.16 5.69 -21.50
CA ILE A 152 -6.29 5.06 -20.16
C ILE A 152 -6.94 3.67 -20.23
N ARG A 153 -7.89 3.46 -21.14
CA ARG A 153 -8.47 2.14 -21.39
C ARG A 153 -7.45 1.19 -22.00
N GLN A 154 -6.61 1.68 -22.90
CA GLN A 154 -5.56 0.88 -23.51
C GLN A 154 -4.48 0.50 -22.48
N ALA A 155 -4.04 1.45 -21.65
CA ALA A 155 -3.09 1.19 -20.56
C ALA A 155 -3.62 0.12 -19.58
N LEU A 156 -4.91 0.19 -19.23
CA LEU A 156 -5.54 -0.82 -18.39
C LEU A 156 -5.61 -2.19 -19.08
N LYS A 157 -5.93 -2.25 -20.38
CA LYS A 157 -5.95 -3.51 -21.14
C LYS A 157 -4.59 -4.20 -21.18
N GLU A 158 -3.50 -3.44 -21.21
CA GLU A 158 -2.14 -3.99 -21.19
C GLU A 158 -1.75 -4.58 -19.82
N LEU A 159 -2.39 -4.14 -18.74
CA LEU A 159 -2.22 -4.73 -17.41
C LEU A 159 -2.97 -6.06 -17.23
N ILE A 160 -4.10 -6.23 -17.94
CA ILE A 160 -4.96 -7.42 -17.83
C ILE A 160 -4.18 -8.65 -18.31
N PRO A 161 -4.13 -9.73 -17.51
CA PRO A 161 -3.48 -10.96 -17.92
C PRO A 161 -4.06 -11.51 -19.23
N ASN A 162 -3.18 -11.70 -20.21
CA ASN A 162 -3.54 -12.18 -21.55
C ASN A 162 -3.83 -13.69 -21.57
N GLU A 163 -4.32 -14.20 -22.71
CA GLU A 163 -4.68 -15.61 -22.84
C GLU A 163 -3.47 -16.56 -22.64
N SER A 164 -2.27 -16.14 -23.06
CA SER A 164 -1.06 -16.95 -22.85
C SER A 164 -0.66 -17.05 -21.38
N GLU A 165 -0.79 -15.95 -20.64
CA GLU A 165 -0.52 -15.89 -19.20
C GLU A 165 -1.54 -16.76 -18.43
N ARG A 166 -2.80 -16.76 -18.87
CA ARG A 166 -3.85 -17.65 -18.33
C ARG A 166 -3.54 -19.14 -18.59
N LYS A 167 -3.05 -19.48 -19.79
CA LYS A 167 -2.60 -20.85 -20.10
C LYS A 167 -1.39 -21.27 -19.28
N GLN A 168 -0.45 -20.35 -19.02
CA GLN A 168 0.67 -20.63 -18.11
C GLN A 168 0.17 -20.91 -16.69
N LEU A 169 -0.84 -20.17 -16.21
CA LEU A 169 -1.47 -20.45 -14.91
C LEU A 169 -2.11 -21.84 -14.87
N GLU A 170 -2.80 -22.25 -15.95
CA GLU A 170 -3.37 -23.60 -16.05
C GLU A 170 -2.27 -24.68 -15.95
N GLN A 171 -1.16 -24.50 -16.66
CA GLN A 171 -0.01 -25.41 -16.54
C GLN A 171 0.55 -25.45 -15.11
N VAL A 172 0.70 -24.30 -14.45
CA VAL A 172 1.17 -24.23 -13.05
C VAL A 172 0.21 -24.96 -12.10
N LYS A 173 -1.10 -24.88 -12.34
CA LYS A 173 -2.12 -25.61 -11.58
C LYS A 173 -2.02 -27.11 -11.80
N GLU A 174 -1.78 -27.57 -13.04
CA GLU A 174 -1.54 -28.98 -13.36
C GLU A 174 -0.24 -29.50 -12.71
N ASP A 175 0.85 -28.75 -12.80
CA ASP A 175 2.14 -29.10 -12.21
C ASP A 175 2.01 -29.23 -10.67
N MET A 176 1.24 -28.34 -10.05
CA MET A 176 0.93 -28.42 -8.62
C MET A 176 0.13 -29.69 -8.28
N GLN A 177 -0.84 -30.08 -9.11
CA GLN A 177 -1.56 -31.35 -8.94
C GLN A 177 -0.63 -32.56 -9.05
N GLN A 178 0.29 -32.55 -10.00
CA GLN A 178 1.30 -33.61 -10.13
C GLN A 178 2.21 -33.70 -8.90
N LEU A 179 2.59 -32.56 -8.30
CA LEU A 179 3.35 -32.55 -7.05
C LEU A 179 2.54 -33.11 -5.88
N TYR A 180 1.23 -32.86 -5.81
CA TYR A 180 0.38 -33.49 -4.80
C TYR A 180 0.36 -35.01 -4.97
N TYR A 181 0.20 -35.54 -6.18
CA TYR A 181 0.26 -36.99 -6.42
C TYR A 181 1.62 -37.58 -5.98
N LYS A 182 2.73 -36.95 -6.38
CA LYS A 182 4.07 -37.37 -5.93
C LYS A 182 4.23 -37.33 -4.41
N LEU A 183 3.63 -36.35 -3.75
CA LEU A 183 3.65 -36.26 -2.28
C LEU A 183 2.91 -37.45 -1.65
N TYR A 184 1.72 -37.79 -2.16
CA TYR A 184 0.95 -38.94 -1.70
C TYR A 184 1.76 -40.24 -1.85
N ASP A 185 2.32 -40.49 -3.04
CA ASP A 185 3.14 -41.69 -3.30
C ASP A 185 4.34 -41.76 -2.35
N THR A 186 5.07 -40.65 -2.16
CA THR A 186 6.25 -40.58 -1.28
C THR A 186 5.90 -40.85 0.19
N VAL A 187 4.72 -40.41 0.63
CA VAL A 187 4.24 -40.65 2.00
C VAL A 187 3.81 -42.11 2.19
N GLU A 188 3.09 -42.70 1.24
CA GLU A 188 2.71 -44.12 1.28
C GLU A 188 3.94 -45.04 1.27
N GLU A 189 4.94 -44.76 0.42
CA GLU A 189 6.21 -45.51 0.41
C GLU A 189 6.97 -45.34 1.73
N GLY A 190 6.91 -44.14 2.33
CA GLY A 190 7.55 -43.82 3.59
C GLY A 190 6.95 -44.54 4.80
N GLU A 191 5.65 -44.83 4.79
CA GLU A 191 5.00 -45.69 5.80
C GLU A 191 5.46 -47.15 5.70
N GLN A 192 5.85 -47.62 4.51
CA GLN A 192 6.28 -49.00 4.28
C GLN A 192 7.78 -49.23 4.51
N GLN A 193 8.64 -48.26 4.21
CA GLN A 193 10.11 -48.44 4.18
C GLN A 193 10.91 -47.47 5.07
N GLY A 194 10.25 -46.55 5.79
CA GLY A 194 10.90 -45.48 6.55
C GLY A 194 11.27 -44.31 5.64
N GLY A 195 10.33 -43.39 5.44
CA GLY A 195 10.42 -42.31 4.44
C GLY A 195 11.57 -41.32 4.64
N ASP A 196 12.03 -40.72 3.53
CA ASP A 196 13.00 -39.62 3.53
C ASP A 196 12.31 -38.28 3.82
N PRO A 197 12.53 -37.68 5.01
CA PRO A 197 11.93 -36.40 5.38
C PRO A 197 12.40 -35.23 4.50
N THR A 198 13.52 -35.40 3.80
CA THR A 198 14.13 -34.37 2.94
C THR A 198 13.33 -34.22 1.65
N GLN A 199 12.98 -35.35 1.02
CA GLN A 199 12.19 -35.38 -0.21
C GLN A 199 10.78 -34.80 -0.01
N ILE A 200 10.14 -35.08 1.13
CA ILE A 200 8.84 -34.49 1.50
C ILE A 200 8.96 -32.96 1.64
N LYS A 201 10.02 -32.46 2.28
CA LYS A 201 10.26 -31.01 2.43
C LYS A 201 10.48 -30.33 1.08
N GLU A 202 11.18 -30.96 0.15
CA GLU A 202 11.39 -30.42 -1.19
C GLU A 202 10.07 -30.32 -1.97
N ILE A 203 9.27 -31.39 -1.99
CA ILE A 203 7.98 -31.41 -2.70
C ILE A 203 7.03 -30.36 -2.10
N THR A 204 6.91 -30.31 -0.78
CA THR A 204 6.08 -29.32 -0.09
C THR A 204 6.55 -27.88 -0.33
N GLY A 205 7.87 -27.64 -0.36
CA GLY A 205 8.44 -26.35 -0.73
C GLY A 205 8.08 -25.92 -2.15
N GLN A 206 8.14 -26.85 -3.12
CA GLN A 206 7.71 -26.60 -4.50
C GLN A 206 6.21 -26.31 -4.58
N ILE A 207 5.37 -27.05 -3.84
CA ILE A 207 3.92 -26.79 -3.77
C ILE A 207 3.65 -25.38 -3.25
N VAL A 208 4.28 -24.97 -2.15
CA VAL A 208 4.12 -23.61 -1.61
C VAL A 208 4.56 -22.54 -2.62
N PHE A 209 5.65 -22.80 -3.35
CA PHE A 209 6.11 -21.90 -4.40
C PHE A 209 5.09 -21.75 -5.54
N LEU A 210 4.51 -22.85 -6.04
CA LEU A 210 3.47 -22.79 -7.07
C LEU A 210 2.17 -22.16 -6.53
N GLN A 211 1.79 -22.45 -5.28
CA GLN A 211 0.64 -21.82 -4.62
C GLN A 211 0.77 -20.30 -4.56
N ASN A 212 1.96 -19.79 -4.21
CA ASN A 212 2.20 -18.34 -4.18
C ASN A 212 2.10 -17.72 -5.58
N GLN A 213 2.62 -18.39 -6.62
CA GLN A 213 2.46 -17.92 -7.99
C GLN A 213 0.99 -17.85 -8.43
N ILE A 214 0.19 -18.87 -8.09
CA ILE A 214 -1.25 -18.88 -8.38
C ILE A 214 -1.94 -17.73 -7.64
N TYR A 215 -1.64 -17.55 -6.35
CA TYR A 215 -2.19 -16.49 -5.52
C TYR A 215 -1.87 -15.09 -6.06
N ASP A 216 -0.61 -14.84 -6.44
CA ASP A 216 -0.18 -13.56 -7.00
C ASP A 216 -0.89 -13.26 -8.34
N PHE A 217 -1.07 -14.28 -9.17
CA PHE A 217 -1.80 -14.16 -10.43
C PHE A 217 -3.28 -13.83 -10.21
N GLU A 218 -3.96 -14.60 -9.35
CA GLU A 218 -5.38 -14.42 -9.06
C GLU A 218 -5.64 -13.05 -8.39
N ASN A 219 -4.75 -12.62 -7.50
CA ASN A 219 -4.79 -11.27 -6.95
C ASN A 219 -4.61 -10.20 -8.02
N ARG A 220 -3.64 -10.36 -8.93
CA ARG A 220 -3.42 -9.41 -10.03
C ARG A 220 -4.65 -9.32 -10.92
N GLU A 221 -5.26 -10.45 -11.26
CA GLU A 221 -6.49 -10.50 -12.04
C GLU A 221 -7.64 -9.77 -11.33
N GLN A 222 -7.86 -10.05 -10.05
CA GLN A 222 -8.89 -9.39 -9.24
C GLN A 222 -8.66 -7.88 -9.16
N ASN A 223 -7.42 -7.45 -8.96
CA ASN A 223 -7.04 -6.04 -8.94
C ASN A 223 -7.32 -5.34 -10.29
N CYS A 224 -7.10 -6.02 -11.41
CA CYS A 224 -7.43 -5.48 -12.73
C CYS A 224 -8.94 -5.30 -12.92
N LEU A 225 -9.76 -6.27 -12.47
CA LEU A 225 -11.22 -6.17 -12.52
C LEU A 225 -11.76 -5.04 -11.65
N GLU A 226 -11.17 -4.83 -10.48
CA GLU A 226 -11.51 -3.69 -9.61
C GLU A 226 -11.07 -2.36 -10.25
N ALA A 227 -9.88 -2.30 -10.84
CA ALA A 227 -9.40 -1.14 -11.57
C ALA A 227 -10.29 -0.77 -12.77
N GLU A 228 -10.89 -1.75 -13.47
CA GLU A 228 -11.83 -1.50 -14.57
C GLU A 228 -13.11 -0.81 -14.08
N LYS A 229 -13.71 -1.33 -12.99
CA LYS A 229 -14.89 -0.69 -12.37
C LYS A 229 -14.57 0.70 -11.84
N ASP A 230 -13.39 0.87 -11.27
CA ASP A 230 -12.92 2.16 -10.76
C ASP A 230 -12.68 3.16 -11.90
N LEU A 231 -12.23 2.69 -13.06
CA LEU A 231 -12.04 3.49 -14.27
C LEU A 231 -13.38 3.98 -14.82
N GLU A 232 -14.38 3.09 -14.94
CA GLU A 232 -15.72 3.47 -15.40
C GLU A 232 -16.32 4.55 -14.51
N TRP A 233 -16.32 4.32 -13.19
CA TRP A 233 -16.76 5.31 -12.21
C TRP A 233 -15.97 6.62 -12.32
N PHE A 234 -14.66 6.54 -12.50
CA PHE A 234 -13.81 7.73 -12.61
C PHE A 234 -14.15 8.56 -13.84
N LEU A 235 -14.38 7.94 -15.00
CA LEU A 235 -14.75 8.62 -16.23
C LEU A 235 -16.11 9.34 -16.11
N GLU A 236 -17.09 8.71 -15.46
CA GLU A 236 -18.39 9.34 -15.15
C GLU A 236 -18.22 10.56 -14.25
N GLU A 237 -17.44 10.43 -13.17
CA GLU A 237 -17.19 11.53 -12.24
C GLU A 237 -16.40 12.68 -12.89
N LEU A 238 -15.46 12.35 -13.79
CA LEU A 238 -14.66 13.32 -14.54
C LEU A 238 -15.56 14.21 -15.42
N GLU A 239 -16.58 13.64 -16.06
CA GLU A 239 -17.59 14.40 -16.81
C GLU A 239 -18.39 15.36 -15.92
N GLY A 240 -18.71 14.91 -14.70
CA GLY A 240 -19.44 15.68 -13.69
C GLY A 240 -18.65 16.85 -13.08
N ILE A 241 -17.34 16.94 -13.27
CA ILE A 241 -16.53 18.01 -12.70
C ILE A 241 -16.91 19.36 -13.31
N GLN A 242 -17.17 20.33 -12.41
CA GLN A 242 -17.41 21.71 -12.78
C GLN A 242 -16.19 22.30 -13.50
N GLU A 243 -16.37 22.74 -14.74
CA GLU A 243 -15.32 23.45 -15.46
C GLU A 243 -14.95 24.75 -14.75
N PHE A 244 -13.65 25.07 -14.71
CA PHE A 244 -13.17 26.32 -14.12
C PHE A 244 -11.97 26.87 -14.90
N LYS A 245 -11.45 28.03 -14.49
CA LYS A 245 -10.22 28.59 -15.05
C LYS A 245 -9.10 28.46 -14.01
N PRO A 246 -8.20 27.46 -14.13
CA PRO A 246 -7.17 27.18 -13.13
C PRO A 246 -6.28 28.38 -12.75
N ASP A 247 -6.06 29.32 -13.67
CA ASP A 247 -5.26 30.53 -13.39
C ASP A 247 -6.03 31.64 -12.65
N LYS A 248 -7.36 31.54 -12.52
CA LYS A 248 -8.22 32.62 -11.99
C LYS A 248 -9.03 32.22 -10.76
N GLU A 249 -9.43 30.96 -10.67
CA GLU A 249 -10.36 30.47 -9.66
C GLU A 249 -9.99 29.06 -9.20
N ARG A 250 -10.48 28.70 -8.02
CA ARG A 250 -10.37 27.35 -7.43
C ARG A 250 -11.75 26.72 -7.33
N ILE A 251 -11.81 25.41 -7.48
CA ILE A 251 -13.00 24.61 -7.15
C ILE A 251 -12.74 23.77 -5.90
N GLU A 252 -13.79 23.17 -5.37
CA GLU A 252 -13.68 22.28 -4.21
C GLU A 252 -12.93 21.00 -4.62
N PHE A 253 -12.00 20.59 -3.76
CA PHE A 253 -11.23 19.37 -3.94
C PHE A 253 -12.14 18.13 -3.85
N ARG A 254 -11.91 17.15 -4.72
CA ARG A 254 -12.61 15.86 -4.74
C ARG A 254 -11.75 14.76 -4.09
N PRO A 255 -11.85 14.55 -2.76
CA PRO A 255 -11.04 13.55 -2.05
C PRO A 255 -11.40 12.11 -2.44
N ASP A 256 -12.64 11.89 -2.81
CA ASP A 256 -13.16 10.62 -3.31
C ASP A 256 -12.49 10.21 -4.62
N ILE A 257 -12.37 11.13 -5.58
CA ILE A 257 -11.62 10.87 -6.83
C ILE A 257 -10.15 10.60 -6.50
N PHE A 258 -9.52 11.47 -5.70
CA PHE A 258 -8.10 11.35 -5.38
C PHE A 258 -7.76 10.00 -4.73
N SER A 259 -8.47 9.62 -3.67
CA SER A 259 -8.21 8.39 -2.93
C SER A 259 -8.46 7.12 -3.76
N LYS A 260 -9.36 7.22 -4.75
CA LYS A 260 -9.73 6.09 -5.58
C LYS A 260 -8.79 5.90 -6.77
N ILE A 261 -8.28 6.97 -7.38
CA ILE A 261 -7.43 6.87 -8.59
C ILE A 261 -5.93 6.95 -8.32
N VAL A 262 -5.49 7.69 -7.30
CA VAL A 262 -4.07 7.94 -7.04
C VAL A 262 -3.52 6.85 -6.14
N GLU A 263 -2.49 6.15 -6.61
CA GLU A 263 -1.76 5.17 -5.81
C GLU A 263 -0.55 5.81 -5.13
N LYS A 264 0.22 6.59 -5.89
CA LYS A 264 1.42 7.28 -5.42
C LYS A 264 1.58 8.62 -6.10
N GLY A 265 2.23 9.56 -5.42
CA GLY A 265 2.62 10.85 -5.99
C GLY A 265 4.09 11.15 -5.71
N VAL A 266 4.82 11.65 -6.70
CA VAL A 266 6.21 12.09 -6.56
C VAL A 266 6.27 13.60 -6.74
N ILE A 267 6.71 14.31 -5.70
CA ILE A 267 6.82 15.77 -5.70
C ILE A 267 8.24 16.18 -6.09
N HIS A 268 8.32 17.06 -7.09
CA HIS A 268 9.54 17.67 -7.58
C HIS A 268 9.81 19.06 -6.97
N PRO A 269 11.07 19.49 -6.88
CA PRO A 269 11.44 20.77 -6.26
C PRO A 269 10.81 21.99 -6.96
N ASP A 270 10.66 21.88 -8.28
CA ASP A 270 10.06 22.90 -9.13
C ASP A 270 8.54 23.04 -8.92
N GLY A 271 7.89 22.07 -8.28
CA GLY A 271 6.45 22.05 -8.05
C GLY A 271 5.69 21.07 -8.95
N ARG A 272 6.37 20.33 -9.83
CA ARG A 272 5.72 19.24 -10.56
C ARG A 272 5.35 18.10 -9.61
N ILE A 273 4.18 17.50 -9.84
CA ILE A 273 3.75 16.29 -9.14
C ILE A 273 3.47 15.23 -10.18
N VAL A 274 4.19 14.12 -10.13
CA VAL A 274 3.94 12.94 -10.97
C VAL A 274 3.06 11.99 -10.17
N TYR A 275 1.85 11.73 -10.65
CA TYR A 275 0.90 10.81 -10.04
C TYR A 275 0.96 9.46 -10.77
N ASP A 276 1.20 8.41 -10.01
CA ASP A 276 0.98 7.03 -10.43
C ASP A 276 -0.49 6.71 -10.18
N LEU A 277 -1.24 6.45 -11.25
CA LEU A 277 -2.64 6.06 -11.16
C LEU A 277 -2.77 4.55 -11.08
N LYS A 278 -3.83 4.08 -10.40
CA LYS A 278 -4.17 2.64 -10.31
C LYS A 278 -4.41 1.96 -11.66
N PHE A 279 -4.59 2.73 -12.73
CA PHE A 279 -4.84 2.24 -14.09
C PHE A 279 -3.53 2.03 -14.90
N GLY A 280 -2.36 2.05 -14.25
CA GLY A 280 -1.07 1.82 -14.92
C GLY A 280 -0.51 3.02 -15.68
N MET A 281 -1.00 4.22 -15.41
CA MET A 281 -0.59 5.43 -16.13
C MET A 281 -0.01 6.45 -15.16
N GLN A 282 1.04 7.15 -15.63
CA GLN A 282 1.62 8.27 -14.92
C GLN A 282 1.13 9.59 -15.51
N LEU A 283 0.72 10.53 -14.65
CA LEU A 283 0.33 11.87 -15.07
C LEU A 283 1.12 12.93 -14.32
N THR A 284 1.56 13.95 -15.04
CA THR A 284 2.30 15.06 -14.46
C THR A 284 1.41 16.27 -14.31
N ALA A 285 1.15 16.69 -13.06
CA ALA A 285 0.55 17.98 -12.76
C ALA A 285 1.64 19.05 -12.57
N THR A 286 1.38 20.25 -13.06
CA THR A 286 2.28 21.42 -12.91
C THR A 286 1.55 22.58 -12.22
N GLY A 287 2.28 23.57 -11.72
CA GLY A 287 1.69 24.79 -11.12
C GLY A 287 1.55 24.79 -9.60
N ASN A 288 2.12 23.82 -8.89
CA ASN A 288 2.07 23.73 -7.42
C ASN A 288 2.87 24.86 -6.74
N GLU A 289 3.83 25.41 -7.47
CA GLU A 289 4.68 26.54 -7.11
C GLU A 289 3.97 27.89 -7.17
N LYS A 290 2.86 27.98 -7.91
CA LYS A 290 2.09 29.22 -8.07
C LYS A 290 1.40 29.59 -6.75
N MET A 291 1.15 30.87 -6.52
CA MET A 291 0.43 31.38 -5.34
C MET A 291 -1.08 31.12 -5.39
N VAL A 292 -1.50 29.89 -5.72
CA VAL A 292 -2.89 29.52 -5.99
C VAL A 292 -3.81 29.70 -4.78
N TRP A 293 -3.27 29.72 -3.56
CA TRP A 293 -4.03 30.08 -2.35
C TRP A 293 -4.59 31.52 -2.37
N ARG A 294 -4.09 32.40 -3.26
CA ARG A 294 -4.64 33.75 -3.47
C ARG A 294 -5.85 33.76 -4.41
N LEU A 295 -6.05 32.69 -5.19
CA LEU A 295 -7.18 32.58 -6.11
C LEU A 295 -8.48 32.43 -5.32
N LYS A 296 -9.55 33.02 -5.88
CA LYS A 296 -10.89 32.99 -5.27
C LYS A 296 -11.53 31.63 -5.52
N MET A 297 -12.30 31.14 -4.55
CA MET A 297 -13.17 29.98 -4.76
C MET A 297 -14.28 30.36 -5.74
N LYS A 298 -14.53 29.50 -6.72
CA LYS A 298 -15.66 29.61 -7.64
C LYS A 298 -16.95 29.48 -6.84
N ARG A 299 -17.85 30.46 -6.97
CA ARG A 299 -19.15 30.42 -6.28
C ARG A 299 -19.98 29.29 -6.88
N LYS A 300 -20.42 28.33 -6.05
CA LYS A 300 -21.45 27.36 -6.47
C LYS A 300 -22.67 28.14 -6.98
N ALA A 301 -23.17 27.79 -8.16
CA ALA A 301 -24.40 28.39 -8.67
C ALA A 301 -25.49 28.22 -7.60
N ARG A 302 -26.06 29.33 -7.11
CA ARG A 302 -27.20 29.27 -6.19
C ARG A 302 -28.31 28.51 -6.93
N LYS A 303 -28.62 27.27 -6.51
CA LYS A 303 -29.87 26.61 -6.92
C LYS A 303 -30.98 27.59 -6.56
N LYS A 304 -31.62 28.20 -7.57
CA LYS A 304 -32.86 28.95 -7.37
C LYS A 304 -33.81 27.95 -6.73
N LYS A 305 -34.16 28.16 -5.45
CA LYS A 305 -35.32 27.50 -4.85
C LYS A 305 -36.50 27.88 -5.75
N LYS A 306 -37.02 26.89 -6.49
CA LYS A 306 -38.36 26.99 -7.07
C LYS A 306 -39.36 26.79 -5.94
#